data_AF-A0A6L6E0F8-F1
#
_entry.id   AF-A0A6L6E0F8-F1
#
_cell.length_a   1.000
_cell.length_b   1.000
_cell.length_c   1.000
_cell.angle_alpha   90.00
_cell.angle_beta   90.00
_cell.angle_gamma   90.00
#
_symmetry.space_group_name_H-M   'P 1'
#
loop_
_entity.id
_entity.type
_entity.pdbx_description
1 polymer ?
#
loop_
_entity_poly.entity_id
_entity_poly.type
_entity_poly.pdbx_seq_one_letter_code
_entity_poly.pdbx_strand_id
1 'polypeptide(L)'
;DAQYEDQVVDAIINAGEILIGQHTPFSAGNFLIGCPASLPTSGFAHVSSGITVDTFLKRTAIARANEPALRRMSESIITLADHEGFPAHSNAIRRRFQA
;
A
#
# COMPACT_ATOMS: atom_id res chain seq x y z
N ASP A 1 -2.50 -33.66 1.76
CA ASP A 1 -1.23 -33.60 0.98
C ASP A 1 -0.95 -32.12 0.69
N ALA A 2 0.20 -31.79 0.09
CA ALA A 2 0.58 -30.40 -0.15
C ALA A 2 -0.48 -29.61 -0.96
N GLN A 3 -1.12 -30.27 -1.93
CA GLN A 3 -2.15 -29.64 -2.75
C GLN A 3 -3.37 -29.22 -1.93
N TYR A 4 -3.79 -30.04 -0.97
CA TYR A 4 -4.86 -29.65 -0.05
C TYR A 4 -4.45 -28.51 0.90
N GLU A 5 -3.20 -28.52 1.39
CA GLU A 5 -2.69 -27.44 2.24
C GLU A 5 -2.69 -26.10 1.50
N ASP A 6 -2.21 -26.08 0.26
CA ASP A 6 -2.22 -24.88 -0.60
C ASP A 6 -3.65 -24.38 -0.84
N GLN A 7 -4.60 -25.29 -1.14
CA GLN A 7 -6.02 -24.92 -1.32
C GLN A 7 -6.63 -24.27 -0.07
N VAL A 8 -6.28 -24.75 1.13
CA VAL A 8 -6.76 -24.16 2.38
C VAL A 8 -6.12 -22.80 2.62
N VAL A 9 -4.81 -22.67 2.38
CA VAL A 9 -4.09 -21.40 2.53
C VAL A 9 -4.65 -20.34 1.58
N ASP A 10 -4.91 -20.70 0.33
CA ASP A 10 -5.51 -19.81 -0.67
C ASP A 10 -6.91 -19.32 -0.29
N ALA A 11 -7.63 -20.07 0.54
CA ALA A 11 -8.94 -19.68 1.05
C ALA A 11 -8.89 -18.73 2.27
N ILE A 12 -7.70 -18.54 2.88
CA ILE A 12 -7.54 -17.66 4.05
C ILE A 12 -7.46 -16.20 3.58
N ILE A 13 -8.41 -15.39 4.04
CA ILE A 13 -8.45 -13.95 3.70
C ILE A 13 -7.72 -13.10 4.74
N ASN A 14 -7.85 -13.41 6.05
CA ASN A 14 -7.30 -12.59 7.12
C ASN A 14 -6.63 -13.48 8.18
N ALA A 15 -5.31 -13.35 8.31
CA ALA A 15 -4.51 -14.01 9.34
C ALA A 15 -3.28 -13.16 9.66
N GLY A 16 -2.89 -13.08 10.94
CA GLY A 16 -1.63 -12.44 11.33
C GLY A 16 -0.42 -13.29 10.92
N GLU A 17 -0.53 -14.60 11.10
CA GLU A 17 0.48 -15.59 10.73
C GLU A 17 -0.23 -16.93 10.45
N ILE A 18 0.32 -17.71 9.52
CA ILE A 18 -0.20 -19.03 9.14
C ILE A 18 0.94 -20.04 9.34
N LEU A 19 0.73 -21.04 10.18
CA LEU A 19 1.69 -22.10 10.46
C LEU A 19 1.13 -23.44 9.98
N ILE A 20 1.83 -24.09 9.05
CA ILE A 20 1.32 -25.26 8.31
C ILE A 20 1.99 -26.54 8.82
N GLY A 21 1.18 -27.55 9.13
CA GLY A 21 1.65 -28.90 9.46
C GLY A 21 2.17 -29.08 10.90
N GLN A 22 2.34 -30.33 11.32
CA GLN A 22 2.72 -30.69 12.70
C GLN A 22 4.17 -30.35 13.07
N HIS A 23 5.00 -30.03 12.09
CA HIS A 23 6.41 -29.70 12.29
C HIS A 23 6.68 -28.18 12.32
N THR A 24 5.63 -27.35 12.27
CA THR A 24 5.72 -25.89 12.32
C THR A 24 5.03 -25.36 13.60
N PRO A 25 5.54 -25.68 14.80
CA PRO A 25 4.92 -25.22 16.03
C PRO A 25 5.06 -23.71 16.18
N PHE A 26 4.12 -23.09 16.90
CA PHE A 26 4.14 -21.65 17.19
C PHE A 26 5.45 -21.16 17.81
N SER A 27 6.07 -21.97 18.66
CA SER A 27 7.39 -21.65 19.23
C SER A 27 8.48 -21.52 18.16
N ALA A 28 8.44 -22.31 17.09
CA ALA A 28 9.41 -22.18 16.01
C ALA A 28 9.20 -20.87 15.23
N GLY A 29 7.95 -20.50 14.96
CA GLY A 29 7.56 -19.23 14.35
C GLY A 29 8.06 -18.02 15.14
N ASN A 30 7.78 -18.00 16.45
CA ASN A 30 8.11 -16.86 17.31
C ASN A 30 9.61 -16.63 17.55
N PHE A 31 10.44 -17.67 17.47
CA PHE A 31 11.83 -17.58 17.91
C PHE A 31 12.87 -17.73 16.82
N LEU A 32 12.67 -18.57 15.80
CA LEU A 32 13.78 -18.94 14.91
C LEU A 32 13.45 -19.05 13.42
N ILE A 33 12.23 -19.46 13.04
CA ILE A 33 11.86 -19.63 11.62
C ILE A 33 12.01 -18.31 10.83
N GLY A 34 11.92 -17.16 11.52
CA GLY A 34 12.17 -15.84 10.94
C GLY A 34 10.90 -15.08 10.57
N CYS A 35 9.72 -15.66 10.80
CA CYS A 35 8.44 -14.97 10.71
C CYS A 35 8.31 -13.91 11.84
N PRO A 36 7.65 -12.77 11.59
CA PRO A 36 7.40 -11.78 12.64
C PRO A 36 6.54 -12.32 13.77
N ALA A 37 7.00 -12.18 15.02
CA ALA A 37 6.19 -12.49 16.20
C ALA A 37 5.30 -11.33 16.67
N SER A 38 5.50 -10.12 16.14
CA SER A 38 4.67 -8.95 16.42
C SER A 38 3.53 -8.86 15.42
N LEU A 39 2.39 -9.41 15.80
CA LEU A 39 1.24 -9.61 14.93
C LEU A 39 0.03 -8.76 15.34
N PRO A 40 -0.85 -8.41 14.39
CA PRO A 40 -2.11 -7.73 14.68
C PRO A 40 -3.06 -8.66 15.45
N THR A 41 -3.58 -8.19 16.58
CA THR A 41 -4.57 -8.90 17.42
C THR A 41 -5.94 -8.23 17.33
N SER A 42 -6.95 -8.67 18.10
CA SER A 42 -8.28 -8.03 18.17
C SER A 42 -8.97 -7.80 16.81
N GLY A 43 -8.75 -8.70 15.85
CA GLY A 43 -9.31 -8.62 14.49
C GLY A 43 -8.55 -7.72 13.52
N PHE A 44 -7.46 -7.08 13.92
CA PHE A 44 -6.72 -6.16 13.05
C PHE A 44 -6.01 -6.82 11.86
N ALA A 45 -5.95 -8.16 11.80
CA ALA A 45 -5.52 -8.86 10.59
C ALA A 45 -6.37 -8.51 9.35
N HIS A 46 -7.56 -7.91 9.52
CA HIS A 46 -8.38 -7.36 8.44
C HIS A 46 -7.77 -6.14 7.73
N VAL A 47 -6.92 -5.38 8.41
CA VAL A 47 -6.44 -4.06 7.92
C VAL A 47 -4.96 -3.81 8.19
N SER A 48 -4.26 -4.75 8.83
CA SER A 48 -2.87 -4.60 9.24
C SER A 48 -2.12 -5.91 9.09
N SER A 49 -0.81 -5.81 8.86
CA SER A 49 0.11 -6.94 8.77
C SER A 49 0.97 -7.02 10.04
N GLY A 50 1.67 -8.14 10.23
CA GLY A 50 2.75 -8.21 11.22
C GLY A 50 3.86 -7.19 10.95
N ILE A 51 4.66 -6.88 11.97
CA ILE A 51 5.78 -5.95 11.84
C ILE A 51 6.86 -6.56 10.94
N THR A 52 7.12 -5.93 9.80
CA THR A 52 8.19 -6.32 8.87
C THR A 52 9.19 -5.18 8.71
N VAL A 53 10.24 -5.38 7.91
CA VAL A 53 11.19 -4.31 7.56
C VAL A 53 10.47 -3.09 6.99
N ASP A 54 9.40 -3.30 6.21
CA ASP A 54 8.61 -2.23 5.62
C ASP A 54 7.98 -1.30 6.66
N THR A 55 7.67 -1.79 7.87
CA THR A 55 7.16 -0.98 8.97
C THR A 55 8.14 0.13 9.39
N PHE A 56 9.43 -0.07 9.17
CA PHE A 56 10.49 0.89 9.50
C PHE A 56 10.90 1.77 8.30
N LEU A 57 10.33 1.53 7.12
CA LEU A 57 10.58 2.32 5.92
C LEU A 57 9.52 3.40 5.74
N LYS A 58 9.91 4.51 5.11
CA LYS A 58 8.99 5.55 4.65
C LYS A 58 8.89 5.48 3.13
N ARG A 59 7.70 5.21 2.60
CA ARG A 59 7.43 5.23 1.15
C ARG A 59 7.07 6.65 0.74
N THR A 60 7.83 7.25 -0.17
CA THR A 60 7.59 8.62 -0.68
C THR A 60 7.54 8.59 -2.20
N ALA A 61 6.47 9.13 -2.78
CA ALA A 61 6.35 9.26 -4.24
C ALA A 61 7.16 10.47 -4.74
N ILE A 62 7.90 10.29 -5.84
CA ILE A 62 8.62 11.37 -6.53
C ILE A 62 8.03 11.51 -7.92
N ALA A 63 7.59 12.72 -8.28
CA ALA A 63 7.06 13.04 -9.59
C ALA A 63 7.83 14.20 -10.22
N ARG A 64 8.04 14.13 -11.54
CA ARG A 64 8.65 15.18 -12.36
C ARG A 64 7.90 15.28 -13.68
N ALA A 65 7.51 16.49 -14.06
CA ALA A 65 6.94 16.79 -15.37
C ALA A 65 7.82 17.85 -16.06
N ASN A 66 8.03 17.68 -17.36
CA ASN A 66 8.56 18.75 -18.20
C ASN A 66 7.42 19.64 -18.71
N GLU A 67 7.76 20.79 -19.30
CA GLU A 67 6.76 21.74 -19.77
C GLU A 67 5.78 21.12 -20.80
N PRO A 68 6.22 20.35 -21.82
CA PRO A 68 5.28 19.73 -22.76
C PRO A 68 4.31 18.77 -22.08
N ALA A 69 4.76 17.98 -21.10
CA ALA A 69 3.89 17.09 -20.35
C ALA A 69 2.87 17.88 -19.52
N LEU A 70 3.32 18.93 -18.81
CA LEU A 70 2.42 19.79 -18.04
C LEU A 70 1.38 20.44 -18.95
N ARG A 71 1.80 20.98 -20.10
CA ARG A 71 0.92 21.61 -21.10
C ARG A 71 -0.19 20.69 -21.59
N ARG A 72 0.11 19.39 -21.82
CA ARG A 72 -0.90 18.39 -22.20
C ARG A 72 -1.92 18.10 -21.10
N MET A 73 -1.54 18.24 -19.83
CA MET A 73 -2.42 17.99 -18.68
C MET A 73 -3.18 19.25 -18.23
N SER A 74 -2.74 20.44 -18.65
CA SER A 74 -3.21 21.73 -18.12
C SER A 74 -4.72 21.90 -18.16
N GLU A 75 -5.35 21.59 -19.30
CA GLU A 75 -6.79 21.78 -19.47
C GLU A 75 -7.60 20.86 -18.55
N SER A 76 -7.22 19.59 -18.45
CA SER A 76 -7.84 18.64 -17.51
C SER A 76 -7.67 19.08 -16.06
N ILE A 77 -6.47 19.53 -15.67
CA ILE A 77 -6.22 19.99 -14.30
C ILE A 77 -7.06 21.24 -13.98
N ILE A 78 -7.11 22.22 -14.90
CA ILE A 78 -7.91 23.44 -14.71
C ILE A 78 -9.39 23.09 -14.61
N THR A 79 -9.90 22.25 -15.51
CA THR A 79 -11.32 21.87 -15.54
C THR A 79 -11.74 21.17 -14.26
N LEU A 80 -10.95 20.21 -13.79
CA LEU A 80 -11.22 19.49 -12.54
C LEU A 80 -11.14 20.43 -11.33
N ALA A 81 -10.09 21.24 -11.24
CA ALA A 81 -9.90 22.17 -10.13
C ALA A 81 -10.99 23.25 -10.07
N ASP A 82 -11.47 23.74 -11.22
CA ASP A 82 -12.57 24.71 -11.26
C ASP A 82 -13.90 24.04 -10.89
N HIS A 83 -14.16 22.82 -11.35
CA HIS A 83 -15.34 22.04 -10.98
C HIS A 83 -15.38 21.72 -9.47
N GLU A 84 -14.23 21.40 -8.87
CA GLU A 84 -14.11 21.14 -7.43
C GLU A 84 -14.12 22.43 -6.57
N GLY A 85 -14.08 23.61 -7.19
CA GLY A 85 -14.08 24.88 -6.46
C GLY A 85 -12.73 25.22 -5.82
N PHE A 86 -11.62 24.79 -6.41
CA PHE A 86 -10.25 25.02 -5.93
C PHE A 86 -9.47 26.02 -6.80
N PRO A 87 -9.80 27.33 -6.73
CA PRO A 87 -9.25 28.34 -7.63
C PRO A 87 -7.72 28.49 -7.53
N ALA A 88 -7.12 28.22 -6.37
CA ALA A 88 -5.66 28.25 -6.23
C ALA A 88 -4.95 27.19 -7.10
N HIS A 89 -5.55 26.02 -7.27
CA HIS A 89 -4.98 24.91 -8.03
C HIS A 89 -5.04 25.18 -9.53
N SER A 90 -6.19 25.64 -10.05
CA SER A 90 -6.31 26.03 -11.46
C SER A 90 -5.46 27.25 -11.78
N ASN A 91 -5.42 28.25 -10.90
CA ASN A 91 -4.57 29.44 -11.07
C ASN A 91 -3.08 29.11 -11.09
N ALA A 92 -2.62 28.09 -10.35
CA ALA A 92 -1.23 27.65 -10.41
C ALA A 92 -0.83 27.19 -11.82
N ILE A 93 -1.75 26.57 -12.56
CA ILE A 93 -1.52 26.18 -13.96
C ILE A 93 -1.65 27.39 -14.89
N ARG A 94 -2.75 28.15 -14.77
CA ARG A 94 -3.00 29.34 -15.61
C ARG A 94 -1.80 30.29 -15.59
N ARG A 95 -1.25 30.60 -14.42
CA ARG A 95 -0.09 31.49 -14.26
C ARG A 95 1.20 31.00 -14.92
N ARG A 96 1.36 29.69 -15.16
CA ARG A 96 2.54 29.14 -15.85
C ARG A 96 2.47 29.29 -17.37
N PHE A 97 1.27 29.50 -17.92
CA PHE A 97 1.02 29.58 -19.37
C PHE A 97 0.35 30.89 -19.79
N GLN A 98 0.19 31.85 -18.87
CA GLN A 98 -0.17 33.23 -19.18
C GLN A 98 1.00 33.89 -19.93
N ALA A 99 0.69 34.56 -21.04
CA ALA A 99 1.63 35.40 -21.78
C ALA A 99 1.94 36.70 -21.01
#